data_AF-K0RBD8-F1
#
_entry.id   AF-K0RBD8-F1
#
_cell.length_a   1.000
_cell.length_b   1.000
_cell.length_c   1.000
_cell.angle_alpha   90.00
_cell.angle_beta   90.00
_cell.angle_gamma   90.00
#
_symmetry.space_group_name_H-M   'P 1'
#
loop_
_entity.id
_entity.type
_entity.pdbx_description
1 polymer ?
#
loop_
_entity_poly.entity_id
_entity_poly.type
_entity_poly.pdbx_seq_one_letter_code
_entity_poly.pdbx_strand_id
1 'polypeptide(L)'
;MTPYDEYFAKIDAMKQKDPNILGPMLIRGIPQHSNDSDEEAEVDSDEEENEDSNSKYTAEQMSTLRHVLITQKRNDRLDEMREYVLGEQANESLMMFNTSFSYEVKDGFYHFKTSLWKKAKTPADKFDLLFAYTYNLFSFDVWMNDNEGDMEGMVSDLAGMWKRLLKNDDEKLGIDAEYTRPGVIQHLEDFKKEVEGSYSEPPFQFNYQ
;
A
#
# COMPACT_ATOMS: atom_id res chain seq x y z
N MET A 1 14.93 26.92 6.20
CA MET A 1 13.96 25.87 5.84
C MET A 1 14.73 24.57 5.86
N THR A 2 14.36 23.63 6.72
CA THR A 2 15.03 22.33 6.82
C THR A 2 14.59 21.43 5.65
N PRO A 3 15.35 20.39 5.26
CA PRO A 3 14.90 19.43 4.23
C PRO A 3 13.52 18.83 4.54
N TYR A 4 13.22 18.64 5.83
CA TYR A 4 11.89 18.23 6.30
C TYR A 4 10.81 19.25 5.90
N ASP A 5 11.00 20.52 6.26
CA ASP A 5 10.04 21.59 5.95
C ASP A 5 9.84 21.73 4.44
N GLU A 6 10.92 21.63 3.64
CA GLU A 6 10.81 21.73 2.18
C GLU A 6 10.00 20.58 1.58
N TYR A 7 10.18 19.37 2.10
CA TYR A 7 9.48 18.18 1.63
C TYR A 7 7.98 18.28 1.88
N PHE A 8 7.58 18.59 3.12
CA PHE A 8 6.17 18.66 3.49
C PHE A 8 5.48 19.90 2.91
N ALA A 9 6.18 21.04 2.77
CA ALA A 9 5.63 22.20 2.06
C ALA A 9 5.26 21.87 0.60
N LYS A 10 6.04 21.01 -0.08
CA LYS A 10 5.70 20.57 -1.45
C LYS A 10 4.48 19.66 -1.50
N ILE A 11 4.38 18.71 -0.57
CA ILE A 11 3.20 17.82 -0.46
C ILE A 11 1.94 18.63 -0.14
N ASP A 12 2.03 19.58 0.79
CA ASP A 12 0.92 20.46 1.13
C ASP A 12 0.51 21.35 -0.05
N ALA A 13 1.48 21.87 -0.81
CA ALA A 13 1.20 22.62 -2.03
C ALA A 13 0.47 21.76 -3.08
N MET A 14 0.75 20.45 -3.17
CA MET A 14 0.01 19.54 -4.05
C MET A 14 -1.43 19.34 -3.58
N LYS A 15 -1.65 19.17 -2.27
CA LYS A 15 -3.00 19.12 -1.69
C LYS A 15 -3.80 20.39 -1.98
N GLN A 16 -3.16 21.55 -1.96
CA GLN A 16 -3.83 22.83 -2.28
C GLN A 16 -4.22 22.97 -3.76
N LYS A 17 -3.55 22.27 -4.68
CA LYS A 17 -3.82 22.35 -6.13
C LYS A 17 -5.06 21.56 -6.55
N ASP A 18 -5.39 20.48 -5.84
CA ASP A 18 -6.57 19.66 -6.12
C ASP A 18 -7.39 19.47 -4.84
N PRO A 19 -8.57 20.10 -4.73
CA PRO A 19 -9.41 20.00 -3.54
C PRO A 19 -9.95 18.59 -3.29
N ASN A 20 -9.81 17.67 -4.26
CA ASN A 20 -10.21 16.27 -4.07
C ASN A 20 -9.16 15.46 -3.32
N ILE A 21 -7.93 15.97 -3.13
CA ILE A 21 -6.88 15.30 -2.37
C ILE A 21 -7.13 15.52 -0.86
N LEU A 22 -7.41 14.43 -0.16
CA LEU A 22 -7.58 14.43 1.30
C LEU A 22 -6.23 14.55 2.01
N GLY A 23 -5.21 13.90 1.47
CA GLY A 23 -3.85 13.98 2.00
C GLY A 23 -2.94 12.88 1.46
N PRO A 24 -1.67 12.87 1.90
CA PRO A 24 -0.72 11.82 1.58
C PRO A 24 -0.94 10.60 2.48
N MET A 25 -0.87 9.41 1.90
CA MET A 25 -0.68 8.14 2.61
C MET A 25 0.78 7.75 2.52
N LEU A 26 1.44 7.54 3.67
CA LEU A 26 2.82 7.06 3.71
C LEU A 26 2.88 5.58 3.35
N ILE A 27 3.64 5.24 2.32
CA ILE A 27 3.94 3.86 1.90
C ILE A 27 5.27 3.39 2.50
N ARG A 28 6.28 4.26 2.48
CA ARG A 28 7.62 3.95 3.02
C ARG A 28 8.18 5.13 3.79
N GLY A 29 8.55 4.88 5.04
CA GLY A 29 9.24 5.82 5.93
C GLY A 29 10.75 5.88 5.71
N ILE A 30 11.43 6.69 6.53
CA ILE A 30 12.90 6.78 6.54
C ILE A 30 13.44 5.48 7.16
N PRO A 31 14.34 4.73 6.49
CA PRO A 31 14.96 3.56 7.06
C PRO A 31 15.72 3.92 8.34
N GLN A 32 15.45 3.23 9.45
CA GLN A 32 16.28 3.31 10.63
C GLN A 32 17.56 2.50 10.36
N HIS A 33 18.73 3.11 10.57
CA HIS A 33 19.97 2.34 10.61
C HIS A 33 19.96 1.50 11.89
N SER A 34 19.73 0.20 11.75
CA SER A 34 19.91 -0.77 12.82
C SER A 34 21.39 -0.84 13.17
N ASN A 35 21.83 0.03 14.06
CA ASN A 35 23.15 -0.04 14.67
C ASN A 35 23.13 0.35 16.15
N ASP A 36 21.96 0.33 16.79
CA ASP A 36 21.85 0.33 18.24
C ASP A 36 21.27 -1.03 18.65
N SER A 37 22.15 -1.80 19.30
CA SER A 37 21.93 -3.10 19.89
C SER A 37 20.67 -3.17 20.74
N ASP A 38 20.11 -4.37 20.82
CA ASP A 38 19.26 -4.84 21.91
C ASP A 38 19.76 -4.36 23.28
N GLU A 39 19.17 -3.29 23.81
CA GLU A 39 19.05 -3.07 25.24
C GLU A 39 17.61 -2.64 25.52
N GLU A 40 16.91 -3.45 26.31
CA GLU A 40 15.62 -3.13 26.89
C GLU A 40 15.74 -1.81 27.67
N ALA A 41 15.27 -0.71 27.07
CA ALA A 41 15.07 0.55 27.77
C ALA A 41 13.59 0.62 28.15
N GLU A 42 13.30 0.43 29.44
CA GLU A 42 12.05 0.88 30.03
C GLU A 42 11.86 2.36 29.68
N VAL A 43 10.78 2.67 28.95
CA VAL A 43 10.43 4.04 28.58
C VAL A 43 9.80 4.69 29.80
N ASP A 44 10.63 5.30 30.64
CA ASP A 44 10.20 6.31 31.60
C ASP A 44 9.77 7.55 30.80
N SER A 45 8.48 7.82 30.85
CA SER A 45 7.81 8.88 30.10
C SER A 45 8.11 10.23 30.72
N ASP A 46 9.06 10.97 30.17
CA ASP A 46 9.17 12.44 30.30
C ASP A 46 10.14 12.97 29.23
N GLU A 47 9.74 12.93 27.95
CA GLU A 47 10.42 13.70 26.90
C GLU A 47 9.65 14.98 26.60
N GLU A 48 10.18 16.09 27.12
CA GLU A 48 9.87 17.45 26.68
C GLU A 48 10.06 17.54 25.16
N GLU A 49 8.99 17.88 24.45
CA GLU A 49 8.99 18.20 23.02
C GLU A 49 9.96 19.36 22.74
N ASN A 50 11.20 19.04 22.39
CA ASN A 50 12.12 20.02 21.84
C ASN A 50 11.72 20.34 20.39
N GLU A 51 11.34 21.60 20.15
CA GLU A 51 10.90 22.20 18.88
C GLU A 51 11.92 22.12 17.71
N ASP A 52 13.06 21.40 17.85
CA ASP A 52 14.14 21.35 16.84
C ASP A 52 14.27 19.99 16.10
N SER A 53 13.30 19.09 16.28
CA SER A 53 13.26 17.73 15.70
C SER A 53 13.27 17.70 14.16
N ASN A 54 12.85 18.78 13.48
CA ASN A 54 12.77 18.83 12.02
C ASN A 54 14.13 18.98 11.32
N SER A 55 15.17 19.43 12.05
CA SER A 55 16.52 19.64 11.52
C SER A 55 17.36 18.35 11.39
N LYS A 56 16.90 17.25 12.01
CA LYS A 56 17.68 16.00 12.11
C LYS A 56 17.75 15.19 10.82
N TYR A 57 16.89 15.47 9.85
CA TYR A 57 16.79 14.67 8.62
C TYR A 57 17.56 15.30 7.47
N THR A 58 18.42 14.49 6.83
CA THR A 58 19.10 14.92 5.60
C THR A 58 18.16 14.84 4.40
N ALA A 59 18.51 15.57 3.32
CA ALA A 59 17.75 15.51 2.08
C ALA A 59 17.70 14.09 1.49
N GLU A 60 18.79 13.33 1.63
CA GLU A 60 18.88 11.92 1.21
C GLU A 60 17.90 11.05 1.99
N GLN A 61 17.82 11.22 3.32
CA GLN A 61 16.85 10.51 4.15
C GLN A 61 15.41 10.86 3.75
N MET A 62 15.10 12.15 3.58
CA MET A 62 13.78 12.59 3.13
C MET A 62 13.43 12.04 1.73
N SER A 63 14.41 11.88 0.85
CA SER A 63 14.21 11.31 -0.50
C SER A 63 13.82 9.83 -0.51
N THR A 64 13.96 9.11 0.62
CA THR A 64 13.51 7.72 0.75
C THR A 64 12.00 7.60 0.94
N LEU A 65 11.35 8.67 1.40
CA LEU A 65 9.92 8.68 1.66
C LEU A 65 9.13 8.42 0.39
N ARG A 66 8.11 7.56 0.50
CA ARG A 66 7.18 7.27 -0.58
C ARG A 66 5.76 7.48 -0.10
N HIS A 67 5.01 8.26 -0.86
CA HIS A 67 3.64 8.61 -0.54
C HIS A 67 2.71 8.30 -1.71
N VAL A 68 1.46 8.02 -1.41
CA VAL A 68 0.37 8.03 -2.40
C VAL A 68 -0.57 9.16 -2.04
N LEU A 69 -0.90 10.04 -3.00
CA LEU A 69 -1.88 11.09 -2.76
C LEU A 69 -3.29 10.47 -2.80
N ILE A 70 -3.98 10.53 -1.67
CA ILE A 70 -5.30 9.95 -1.49
C ILE A 70 -6.35 11.00 -1.86
N THR A 71 -7.05 10.74 -2.96
CA THR A 71 -8.26 11.48 -3.31
C THR A 71 -9.46 10.93 -2.55
N GLN A 72 -10.56 11.69 -2.47
CA GLN A 72 -11.81 11.18 -1.88
C GLN A 72 -12.21 9.83 -2.46
N LYS A 73 -12.18 9.70 -3.79
CA LYS A 73 -12.51 8.45 -4.48
C LYS A 73 -11.56 7.29 -4.12
N ARG A 74 -10.26 7.55 -3.94
CA ARG A 74 -9.31 6.50 -3.49
C ARG A 74 -9.60 6.09 -2.05
N ASN A 75 -9.92 7.04 -1.19
CA ASN A 75 -10.32 6.75 0.19
C ASN A 75 -11.57 5.87 0.21
N ASP A 76 -12.61 6.25 -0.55
CA ASP A 76 -13.84 5.46 -0.65
C ASP A 76 -13.56 4.04 -1.15
N ARG A 77 -12.62 3.88 -2.10
CA ARG A 77 -12.20 2.56 -2.60
C ARG A 77 -11.41 1.77 -1.57
N LEU A 78 -10.55 2.42 -0.78
CA LEU A 78 -9.82 1.77 0.31
C LEU A 78 -10.78 1.20 1.34
N ASP A 79 -11.81 1.96 1.72
CA ASP A 79 -12.85 1.51 2.65
C ASP A 79 -13.69 0.38 2.04
N GLU A 80 -14.16 0.52 0.79
CA GLU A 80 -14.91 -0.53 0.07
C GLU A 80 -14.11 -1.83 -0.06
N MET A 81 -12.81 -1.73 -0.38
CA MET A 81 -11.95 -2.92 -0.54
C MET A 81 -11.55 -3.53 0.79
N ARG A 82 -11.52 -2.75 1.88
CA ARG A 82 -11.34 -3.30 3.23
C ARG A 82 -12.51 -4.21 3.60
N GLU A 83 -13.74 -3.71 3.43
CA GLU A 83 -14.95 -4.51 3.65
C GLU A 83 -14.99 -5.73 2.73
N TYR A 84 -14.57 -5.56 1.48
CA TYR A 84 -14.55 -6.65 0.52
C TYR A 84 -13.55 -7.77 0.87
N VAL A 85 -12.32 -7.41 1.28
CA VAL A 85 -11.27 -8.37 1.61
C VAL A 85 -11.53 -9.06 2.95
N LEU A 86 -12.00 -8.32 3.95
CA LEU A 86 -12.20 -8.84 5.30
C LEU A 86 -13.59 -9.44 5.54
N GLY A 87 -14.57 -9.16 4.68
CA GLY A 87 -15.94 -9.59 4.86
C GLY A 87 -16.54 -9.09 6.18
N GLU A 88 -17.12 -10.01 6.95
CA GLU A 88 -17.76 -9.70 8.24
C GLU A 88 -16.76 -9.13 9.27
N GLN A 89 -15.47 -9.48 9.15
CA GLN A 89 -14.43 -9.06 10.08
C GLN A 89 -13.97 -7.61 9.89
N ALA A 90 -14.42 -6.91 8.84
CA ALA A 90 -13.92 -5.58 8.48
C ALA A 90 -14.04 -4.53 9.60
N ASN A 91 -15.08 -4.66 10.42
CA ASN A 91 -15.43 -3.76 11.50
C ASN A 91 -15.27 -4.39 12.91
N GLU A 92 -14.66 -5.57 12.99
CA GLU A 92 -14.43 -6.24 14.27
C GLU A 92 -13.26 -5.61 15.02
N SER A 93 -13.35 -5.58 16.36
CA SER A 93 -12.29 -5.05 17.22
C SER A 93 -11.07 -5.95 17.29
N LEU A 94 -11.24 -7.24 17.01
CA LEU A 94 -10.20 -8.27 17.00
C LEU A 94 -10.47 -9.18 15.80
N MET A 95 -9.62 -9.12 14.79
CA MET A 95 -9.70 -10.02 13.64
C MET A 95 -9.15 -11.40 14.02
N MET A 96 -9.88 -12.45 13.66
CA MET A 96 -9.52 -13.84 13.93
C MET A 96 -9.48 -14.59 12.61
N PHE A 97 -8.34 -14.48 11.94
CA PHE A 97 -8.08 -15.24 10.73
C PHE A 97 -7.82 -16.70 11.10
N ASN A 98 -8.37 -17.59 10.29
CA ASN A 98 -8.09 -19.01 10.33
C ASN A 98 -7.72 -19.46 8.91
N THR A 99 -7.34 -20.73 8.73
CA THR A 99 -6.88 -21.24 7.44
C THR A 99 -7.89 -21.03 6.30
N SER A 100 -9.19 -20.92 6.60
CA SER A 100 -10.26 -20.61 5.62
C SER A 100 -10.08 -19.26 4.93
N PHE A 101 -9.39 -18.31 5.58
CA PHE A 101 -9.22 -16.96 5.06
C PHE A 101 -8.46 -16.95 3.73
N SER A 102 -7.48 -17.84 3.55
CA SER A 102 -6.75 -17.96 2.28
C SER A 102 -7.67 -18.37 1.11
N TYR A 103 -8.64 -19.26 1.35
CA TYR A 103 -9.66 -19.63 0.36
C TYR A 103 -10.64 -18.49 0.07
N GLU A 104 -11.09 -17.78 1.10
CA GLU A 104 -11.99 -16.62 0.97
C GLU A 104 -11.33 -15.50 0.15
N VAL A 105 -10.06 -15.22 0.40
CA VAL A 105 -9.25 -14.28 -0.38
C VAL A 105 -9.14 -14.73 -1.85
N LYS A 106 -8.89 -16.01 -2.10
CA LYS A 106 -8.79 -16.57 -3.46
C LYS A 106 -10.10 -16.40 -4.23
N ASP A 107 -11.21 -16.84 -3.64
CA ASP A 107 -12.53 -16.76 -4.27
C ASP A 107 -12.97 -15.30 -4.43
N GLY A 108 -12.70 -14.48 -3.41
CA GLY A 108 -12.86 -13.04 -3.42
C GLY A 108 -12.11 -12.38 -4.57
N PHE A 109 -10.85 -12.76 -4.84
CA PHE A 109 -10.08 -12.24 -5.96
C PHE A 109 -10.73 -12.56 -7.31
N TYR A 110 -11.15 -13.81 -7.53
CA TYR A 110 -11.75 -14.18 -8.81
C TYR A 110 -13.12 -13.54 -9.00
N HIS A 111 -13.89 -13.35 -7.93
CA HIS A 111 -15.09 -12.53 -7.99
C HIS A 111 -14.76 -11.06 -8.30
N PHE A 112 -13.73 -10.47 -7.67
CA PHE A 112 -13.27 -9.10 -7.92
C PHE A 112 -12.89 -8.91 -9.40
N LYS A 113 -12.05 -9.81 -9.92
CA LYS A 113 -11.56 -9.82 -11.30
C LYS A 113 -12.70 -9.93 -12.32
N THR A 114 -13.72 -10.73 -12.01
CA THR A 114 -14.82 -11.01 -12.95
C THR A 114 -16.00 -10.06 -12.83
N SER A 115 -16.17 -9.38 -11.70
CA SER A 115 -17.30 -8.47 -11.45
C SER A 115 -16.86 -7.00 -11.34
N LEU A 116 -16.17 -6.63 -10.26
CA LEU A 116 -15.81 -5.25 -9.93
C LEU A 116 -14.82 -4.67 -10.95
N TRP A 117 -13.76 -5.41 -11.25
CA TRP A 117 -12.74 -4.99 -12.22
C TRP A 117 -13.31 -4.78 -13.64
N LYS A 118 -14.28 -5.61 -14.06
CA LYS A 118 -14.94 -5.47 -15.37
C LYS A 118 -15.91 -4.29 -15.43
N LYS A 119 -16.45 -3.87 -14.27
CA LYS A 119 -17.34 -2.70 -14.17
C LYS A 119 -16.55 -1.39 -14.27
N ALA A 120 -15.32 -1.34 -13.74
CA ALA A 120 -14.44 -0.18 -13.89
C ALA A 120 -14.13 0.09 -15.37
N LYS A 121 -14.39 1.32 -15.83
CA LYS A 121 -14.34 1.66 -17.27
C LYS A 121 -13.05 2.37 -17.66
N THR A 122 -12.60 3.32 -16.85
CA THR A 122 -11.40 4.10 -17.16
C THR A 122 -10.15 3.49 -16.52
N PRO A 123 -8.94 3.78 -17.05
CA PRO A 123 -7.70 3.37 -16.39
C PRO A 123 -7.56 3.97 -14.99
N ALA A 124 -8.00 5.21 -14.76
CA ALA A 124 -8.03 5.82 -13.43
C ALA A 124 -8.96 5.08 -12.45
N ASP A 125 -10.19 4.71 -12.85
CA ASP A 125 -11.08 3.89 -12.00
C ASP A 125 -10.46 2.55 -11.65
N LYS A 126 -9.83 1.92 -12.65
CA LYS A 126 -9.14 0.64 -12.48
C LYS A 126 -7.94 0.78 -11.54
N PHE A 127 -7.21 1.88 -11.64
CA PHE A 127 -6.12 2.19 -10.73
C PHE A 127 -6.60 2.33 -9.30
N ASP A 128 -7.58 3.19 -9.04
CA ASP A 128 -8.08 3.42 -7.68
C ASP A 128 -8.58 2.11 -7.05
N LEU A 129 -9.29 1.30 -7.84
CA LEU A 129 -9.84 0.02 -7.41
C LEU A 129 -8.74 -1.04 -7.15
N LEU A 130 -7.78 -1.18 -8.06
CA LEU A 130 -6.72 -2.19 -7.93
C LEU A 130 -5.72 -1.82 -6.83
N PHE A 131 -5.38 -0.53 -6.71
CA PHE A 131 -4.58 -0.02 -5.60
C PHE A 131 -5.23 -0.34 -4.26
N ALA A 132 -6.51 0.02 -4.09
CA ALA A 132 -7.22 -0.23 -2.85
C ALA A 132 -7.33 -1.72 -2.51
N TYR A 133 -7.56 -2.57 -3.51
CA TYR A 133 -7.62 -4.02 -3.33
C TYR A 133 -6.26 -4.58 -2.90
N THR A 134 -5.18 -4.26 -3.63
CA THR A 134 -3.83 -4.74 -3.31
C THR A 134 -3.34 -4.21 -1.96
N TYR A 135 -3.65 -2.96 -1.62
CA TYR A 135 -3.30 -2.38 -0.32
C TYR A 135 -3.92 -3.16 0.83
N ASN A 136 -5.24 -3.38 0.81
CA ASN A 136 -5.90 -4.15 1.86
C ASN A 136 -5.44 -5.60 1.90
N LEU A 137 -5.23 -6.23 0.73
CA LEU A 137 -4.70 -7.58 0.65
C LEU A 137 -3.30 -7.67 1.27
N PHE A 138 -2.49 -6.62 1.16
CA PHE A 138 -1.17 -6.54 1.78
C PHE A 138 -1.24 -6.29 3.29
N SER A 139 -2.14 -5.40 3.73
CA SER A 139 -2.30 -5.07 5.15
C SER A 139 -2.78 -6.24 6.00
N PHE A 140 -3.46 -7.22 5.40
CA PHE A 140 -3.96 -8.41 6.07
C PHE A 140 -3.29 -9.66 5.48
N ASP A 141 -1.98 -9.77 5.68
CA ASP A 141 -1.08 -10.75 5.05
C ASP A 141 -1.25 -12.21 5.52
N VAL A 142 -2.20 -12.50 6.42
CA VAL A 142 -2.37 -13.85 6.97
C VAL A 142 -2.63 -14.88 5.87
N TRP A 143 -3.29 -14.50 4.77
CA TRP A 143 -3.48 -15.39 3.62
C TRP A 143 -2.16 -15.80 2.93
N MET A 144 -1.08 -15.02 3.06
CA MET A 144 0.24 -15.34 2.53
C MET A 144 0.97 -16.33 3.45
N ASN A 145 0.83 -16.13 4.76
CA ASN A 145 1.57 -16.88 5.79
C ASN A 145 0.89 -18.21 6.17
N ASP A 146 -0.43 -18.27 6.12
CA ASP A 146 -1.26 -19.43 6.44
C ASP A 146 -2.03 -19.89 5.18
N ASN A 147 -1.27 -20.12 4.11
CA ASN A 147 -1.83 -20.44 2.81
C ASN A 147 -2.11 -21.95 2.64
N GLU A 148 -3.39 -22.32 2.58
CA GLU A 148 -3.83 -23.68 2.22
C GLU A 148 -4.42 -23.75 0.79
N GLY A 149 -4.48 -22.61 0.09
CA GLY A 149 -4.98 -22.48 -1.27
C GLY A 149 -3.86 -22.57 -2.31
N ASP A 150 -4.19 -23.10 -3.50
CA ASP A 150 -3.39 -22.85 -4.70
C ASP A 150 -3.53 -21.36 -5.10
N MET A 151 -2.68 -20.52 -4.52
CA MET A 151 -2.69 -19.05 -4.68
C MET A 151 -1.83 -18.58 -5.85
N GLU A 152 -1.07 -19.47 -6.50
CA GLU A 152 -0.17 -19.12 -7.59
C GLU A 152 -0.93 -18.43 -8.73
N GLY A 153 -2.07 -19.02 -9.12
CA GLY A 153 -2.95 -18.46 -10.14
C GLY A 153 -3.48 -17.06 -9.78
N MET A 154 -3.82 -16.84 -8.50
CA MET A 154 -4.30 -15.56 -8.00
C MET A 154 -3.21 -14.48 -8.08
N VAL A 155 -2.03 -14.80 -7.54
CA VAL A 155 -0.86 -13.91 -7.50
C VAL A 155 -0.42 -13.54 -8.93
N SER A 156 -0.31 -14.54 -9.80
CA SER A 156 0.07 -14.34 -11.21
C SER A 156 -0.93 -13.47 -11.96
N ASP A 157 -2.23 -13.70 -11.74
CA ASP A 157 -3.27 -12.88 -12.35
C ASP A 157 -3.27 -11.43 -11.84
N LEU A 158 -3.07 -11.23 -10.53
CA LEU A 158 -2.97 -9.91 -9.91
C LEU A 158 -1.76 -9.15 -10.47
N ALA A 159 -0.60 -9.79 -10.56
CA ALA A 159 0.59 -9.24 -11.20
C ALA A 159 0.32 -8.84 -12.65
N GLY A 160 -0.35 -9.71 -13.41
CA GLY A 160 -0.74 -9.43 -14.79
C GLY A 160 -1.72 -8.26 -14.93
N MET A 161 -2.61 -8.05 -13.95
CA MET A 161 -3.51 -6.89 -13.91
C MET A 161 -2.73 -5.59 -13.73
N TRP A 162 -1.80 -5.54 -12.77
CA TRP A 162 -0.90 -4.41 -12.57
C TRP A 162 -0.04 -4.13 -13.80
N LYS A 163 0.61 -5.17 -14.35
CA LYS A 163 1.44 -5.05 -15.56
C LYS A 163 0.71 -4.45 -16.74
N ARG A 164 -0.56 -4.81 -16.95
CA ARG A 164 -1.40 -4.23 -18.01
C ARG A 164 -1.79 -2.80 -17.71
N LEU A 165 -2.13 -2.51 -16.46
CA LEU A 165 -2.61 -1.20 -16.05
C LEU A 165 -1.49 -0.15 -16.09
N LEU A 166 -0.28 -0.50 -15.60
CA LEU A 166 0.87 0.40 -15.53
C LEU A 166 1.50 0.73 -16.88
N LYS A 167 1.05 0.11 -17.99
CA LYS A 167 1.37 0.56 -19.35
C LYS A 167 0.77 1.92 -19.71
N ASN A 168 -0.24 2.36 -18.97
CA ASN A 168 -0.81 3.69 -19.13
C ASN A 168 0.11 4.74 -18.49
N ASP A 169 0.10 5.92 -19.10
CA ASP A 169 0.72 7.12 -18.54
C ASP A 169 -0.05 7.61 -17.29
N ASP A 170 0.60 8.52 -16.56
CA ASP A 170 0.16 9.02 -15.26
C ASP A 170 -1.16 9.78 -15.36
N GLU A 171 -1.32 10.53 -16.46
CA GLU A 171 -2.55 11.26 -16.77
C GLU A 171 -3.74 10.30 -16.93
N LYS A 172 -3.61 9.22 -17.72
CA LYS A 172 -4.66 8.22 -17.89
C LYS A 172 -5.00 7.48 -16.60
N LEU A 173 -4.01 7.24 -15.75
CA LEU A 173 -4.18 6.63 -14.44
C LEU A 173 -4.73 7.61 -13.39
N GLY A 174 -4.75 8.91 -13.69
CA GLY A 174 -5.18 9.95 -12.76
C GLY A 174 -4.23 10.11 -11.56
N ILE A 175 -2.95 9.82 -11.75
CA ILE A 175 -1.92 9.87 -10.70
C ILE A 175 -0.88 10.93 -11.02
N ASP A 176 -0.17 11.39 -10.00
CA ASP A 176 0.97 12.27 -10.18
C ASP A 176 2.28 11.47 -10.26
N ALA A 177 3.23 12.00 -11.04
CA ALA A 177 4.52 11.37 -11.29
C ALA A 177 5.51 11.50 -10.13
N GLU A 178 5.29 12.46 -9.22
CA GLU A 178 6.25 12.84 -8.18
C GLU A 178 6.07 12.03 -6.89
N TYR A 179 4.83 11.76 -6.52
CA TYR A 179 4.43 11.08 -5.29
C TYR A 179 3.71 9.78 -5.61
N THR A 180 2.51 9.83 -6.19
CA THR A 180 1.66 8.65 -6.31
C THR A 180 2.28 7.54 -7.13
N ARG A 181 2.88 7.83 -8.30
CA ARG A 181 3.54 6.78 -9.08
C ARG A 181 4.69 6.12 -8.30
N PRO A 182 5.70 6.87 -7.79
CA PRO A 182 6.75 6.26 -6.96
C PRO A 182 6.21 5.52 -5.75
N GLY A 183 5.16 6.03 -5.10
CA GLY A 183 4.47 5.38 -3.98
C GLY A 183 3.89 4.02 -4.33
N VAL A 184 3.16 3.94 -5.44
CA VAL A 184 2.56 2.67 -5.91
C VAL A 184 3.63 1.67 -6.31
N ILE A 185 4.65 2.10 -7.05
CA ILE A 185 5.76 1.20 -7.43
C ILE A 185 6.41 0.65 -6.17
N GLN A 186 6.64 1.50 -5.16
CA GLN A 186 7.20 1.04 -3.91
C GLN A 186 6.30 0.02 -3.20
N HIS A 187 5.00 0.30 -3.11
CA HIS A 187 4.02 -0.61 -2.52
C HIS A 187 4.01 -1.97 -3.23
N LEU A 188 4.12 -2.00 -4.55
CA LEU A 188 4.16 -3.24 -5.33
C LEU A 188 5.46 -4.01 -5.17
N GLU A 189 6.60 -3.33 -5.02
CA GLU A 189 7.87 -3.99 -4.67
C GLU A 189 7.83 -4.60 -3.26
N ASP A 190 7.23 -3.91 -2.29
CA ASP A 190 7.08 -4.41 -0.94
C ASP A 190 6.12 -5.63 -0.92
N PHE A 191 4.99 -5.53 -1.61
CA PHE A 191 4.05 -6.65 -1.80
C PHE A 191 4.72 -7.85 -2.47
N LYS A 192 5.47 -7.61 -3.55
CA LYS A 192 6.23 -8.65 -4.26
C LYS A 192 7.18 -9.37 -3.31
N LYS A 193 7.96 -8.61 -2.54
CA LYS A 193 8.95 -9.15 -1.61
C LYS A 193 8.31 -10.08 -0.59
N GLU A 194 7.19 -9.68 0.01
CA GLU A 194 6.51 -10.52 1.01
C GLU A 194 5.86 -11.76 0.38
N VAL A 195 5.16 -11.62 -0.75
CA VAL A 195 4.55 -12.76 -1.44
C VAL A 195 5.59 -13.77 -1.92
N GLU A 196 6.69 -13.33 -2.53
CA GLU A 196 7.75 -14.21 -3.01
C GLU A 196 8.63 -14.76 -1.86
N GLY A 197 8.59 -14.13 -0.68
CA GLY A 197 9.23 -14.59 0.55
C GLY A 197 8.40 -15.61 1.34
N SER A 198 7.10 -15.71 1.07
CA SER A 198 6.21 -16.68 1.71
C SER A 198 6.59 -18.13 1.38
N TYR A 199 6.31 -19.06 2.30
CA TYR A 199 6.64 -20.47 2.13
C TYR A 199 5.64 -21.13 1.15
N SER A 200 6.01 -21.25 -0.12
CA SER A 200 5.23 -21.96 -1.15
C SER A 200 6.11 -22.82 -2.06
N GLU A 201 5.56 -23.96 -2.54
CA GLU A 201 6.22 -24.83 -3.52
C GLU A 201 5.29 -25.08 -4.73
N PRO A 202 5.62 -24.54 -5.93
CA PRO A 202 6.74 -23.65 -6.23
C PRO A 202 6.60 -22.26 -5.56
N PRO A 203 7.70 -21.50 -5.41
CA PRO A 203 7.65 -20.13 -4.95
C PRO A 203 6.75 -19.27 -5.84
N PHE A 204 5.93 -18.42 -5.23
CA PHE A 204 5.16 -17.44 -5.99
C PHE A 204 6.06 -16.50 -6.79
N GLN A 205 5.51 -15.96 -7.88
CA GLN A 205 6.18 -14.95 -8.69
C GLN A 205 5.21 -13.81 -9.01
N PHE A 206 5.49 -12.62 -8.48
CA PHE A 206 4.67 -11.43 -8.70
C PHE A 206 5.28 -10.55 -9.80
N ASN A 207 5.20 -11.04 -11.04
CA ASN A 207 5.79 -10.41 -12.22
C ASN A 207 4.94 -9.26 -12.78
N TYR A 208 4.91 -8.12 -12.06
CA TYR A 208 4.10 -6.96 -12.43
C TYR A 208 4.79 -5.97 -13.39
N GLN A 209 6.09 -6.15 -13.65
CA GLN A 209 6.91 -5.38 -14.60
C GLN A 209 7.11 -6.17 -15.90
#